data_AF-A0A2D2BZP8-F1
#
_entry.id   AF-A0A2D2BZP8-F1
#
_cell.length_a   1.000
_cell.length_b   1.000
_cell.length_c   1.000
_cell.angle_alpha   90.00
_cell.angle_beta   90.00
_cell.angle_gamma   90.00
#
_symmetry.space_group_name_H-M   'P 1'
#
loop_
_entity.id
_entity.type
_entity.pdbx_description
1 polymer ?
#
loop_
_entity_poly.entity_id
_entity_poly.type
_entity_poly.pdbx_seq_one_letter_code
_entity_poly.pdbx_strand_id
1 'polypeptide(L)'
;MAQEYARTVRTHRRRSHPDACRNERCGNFNLPIFLAPSAYRSFGRTGKGDPRHQCKGCGATFSSGAATRRHKRTDRTGDILLNLVNKVPLSRICEINGVTFPQIYAKVDFIYRQCLAVAADRETALPRSLSGGDHLFATDAQTILLNWPVRGRRGTLPLLHMSTVHNGTQFVVASTVDYDPDVPPRRCG
;
A
#
# COMPACT_ATOMS: atom_id res chain seq x y z
N MET A 1 0.56 -13.37 16.18
CA MET A 1 1.60 -12.33 16.00
C MET A 1 2.49 -12.55 14.79
N ALA A 2 3.20 -13.69 14.66
CA ALA A 2 4.06 -13.96 13.51
C ALA A 2 3.32 -14.03 12.15
N GLN A 3 2.05 -14.46 12.14
CA GLN A 3 1.26 -14.59 10.90
C GLN A 3 0.77 -13.24 10.33
N GLU A 4 0.21 -12.34 11.14
CA GLU A 4 -0.20 -11.01 10.63
C GLU A 4 1.02 -10.14 10.33
N TYR A 5 2.06 -10.19 11.17
CA TYR A 5 3.37 -9.62 10.84
C TYR A 5 3.90 -10.20 9.52
N ALA A 6 3.88 -11.53 9.32
CA ALA A 6 4.31 -12.14 8.06
C ALA A 6 3.40 -11.82 6.88
N ARG A 7 2.09 -11.58 7.07
CA ARG A 7 1.14 -11.19 6.01
C ARG A 7 1.44 -9.78 5.52
N THR A 8 1.52 -8.83 6.45
CA THR A 8 1.88 -7.43 6.21
C THR A 8 3.29 -7.33 5.62
N VAL A 9 4.26 -8.01 6.22
CA VAL A 9 5.64 -8.10 5.71
C VAL A 9 5.69 -8.78 4.33
N ARG A 10 4.94 -9.86 4.03
CA ARG A 10 4.92 -10.48 2.69
C ARG A 10 4.34 -9.56 1.63
N THR A 11 3.34 -8.75 2.00
CA THR A 11 2.69 -7.80 1.09
C THR A 11 3.58 -6.58 0.84
N HIS A 12 4.42 -6.20 1.81
CA HIS A 12 5.27 -4.99 1.75
C HIS A 12 6.76 -5.24 1.49
N ARG A 13 7.29 -6.47 1.66
CA ARG A 13 8.72 -6.81 1.41
C ARG A 13 9.08 -7.07 -0.05
N ARG A 14 8.13 -7.09 -0.98
CA ARG A 14 8.51 -6.85 -2.37
C ARG A 14 8.80 -5.35 -2.50
N ARG A 15 9.95 -4.91 -1.97
CA ARG A 15 10.66 -3.74 -2.49
C ARG A 15 10.98 -4.08 -3.94
N SER A 16 9.98 -3.94 -4.82
CA SER A 16 10.20 -4.00 -6.25
C SER A 16 11.00 -2.75 -6.53
N HIS A 17 12.31 -2.94 -6.66
CA HIS A 17 13.19 -1.85 -6.98
C HIS A 17 12.77 -1.34 -8.37
N PRO A 18 12.30 -0.08 -8.48
CA PRO A 18 11.86 0.45 -9.77
C PRO A 18 13.00 0.50 -10.80
N ASP A 19 14.24 0.42 -10.30
CA ASP A 19 15.51 0.33 -11.01
C ASP A 19 16.10 -1.11 -11.02
N ALA A 20 15.25 -2.15 -11.11
CA ALA A 20 15.67 -3.54 -11.20
C ALA A 20 14.96 -4.35 -12.31
N CYS A 21 15.50 -5.52 -12.63
CA CYS A 21 14.86 -6.46 -13.55
C CYS A 21 13.58 -7.05 -12.93
N ARG A 22 12.47 -7.00 -13.68
CA ARG A 22 11.16 -7.53 -13.24
C ARG A 22 10.82 -8.92 -13.77
N ASN A 23 11.73 -9.54 -14.53
CA ASN A 23 11.51 -10.91 -15.02
C ASN A 23 11.80 -11.89 -13.88
N GLU A 24 10.76 -12.55 -13.36
CA GLU A 24 10.85 -13.49 -12.23
C GLU A 24 11.73 -14.71 -12.51
N ARG A 25 11.93 -15.06 -13.78
CA ARG A 25 12.78 -16.19 -14.21
C ARG A 25 14.24 -15.80 -14.44
N CYS A 26 14.60 -14.54 -14.20
CA CYS A 26 15.95 -14.04 -14.43
C CYS A 26 16.76 -14.07 -13.13
N GLY A 27 18.04 -14.49 -13.19
CA GLY A 27 18.96 -14.41 -12.04
C GLY A 27 19.18 -12.99 -11.50
N ASN A 28 18.89 -11.96 -12.32
CA ASN A 28 18.94 -10.55 -11.92
C ASN A 28 17.59 -10.02 -11.40
N PHE A 29 16.62 -10.91 -11.09
CA PHE A 29 15.30 -10.52 -10.58
C PHE A 29 15.43 -9.67 -9.32
N ASN A 30 14.81 -8.49 -9.35
CA ASN A 30 14.82 -7.52 -8.25
C ASN A 30 16.21 -7.09 -7.75
N LEU A 31 17.27 -7.34 -8.53
CA LEU A 31 18.62 -6.86 -8.27
C LEU A 31 18.71 -5.38 -8.73
N PRO A 32 19.00 -4.42 -7.82
CA PRO A 32 19.09 -3.01 -8.19
C PRO A 32 20.33 -2.71 -9.03
N ILE A 33 20.22 -1.75 -9.95
CA ILE A 33 21.36 -1.31 -10.78
C ILE A 33 22.54 -0.83 -9.94
N PHE A 34 22.30 -0.15 -8.80
CA PHE A 34 23.39 0.37 -7.97
C PHE A 34 24.22 -0.73 -7.28
N LEU A 35 23.62 -1.90 -7.02
CA LEU A 35 24.33 -3.05 -6.44
C LEU A 35 25.10 -3.85 -7.49
N ALA A 36 24.59 -3.91 -8.73
CA ALA A 36 25.19 -4.68 -9.81
C ALA A 36 25.14 -3.92 -11.15
N PRO A 37 25.88 -2.80 -11.30
CA PRO A 37 25.81 -1.99 -12.52
C PRO A 37 26.29 -2.79 -13.75
N SER A 38 27.19 -3.75 -13.56
CA SER A 38 27.69 -4.64 -14.60
C SER A 38 26.61 -5.54 -15.21
N ALA A 39 25.54 -5.86 -14.45
CA ALA A 39 24.42 -6.70 -14.90
C ALA A 39 23.45 -5.99 -15.84
N TYR A 40 23.58 -4.67 -15.98
CA TYR A 40 22.69 -3.83 -16.80
C TYR A 40 23.48 -3.03 -17.84
N ARG A 41 22.78 -2.56 -18.87
CA ARG A 41 23.33 -1.56 -19.81
C ARG A 41 22.31 -0.46 -20.06
N SER A 42 22.79 0.75 -20.33
CA SER A 42 21.94 1.86 -20.75
C SER A 42 21.23 1.52 -22.08
N PHE A 43 19.93 1.79 -22.15
CA PHE A 43 19.08 1.53 -23.31
C PHE A 43 18.34 2.79 -23.76
N GLY A 44 19.08 3.91 -23.80
CA GLY A 44 18.54 5.21 -24.17
C GLY A 44 17.62 5.81 -23.11
N ARG A 45 16.68 6.66 -23.56
CA ARG A 45 15.71 7.36 -22.71
C ARG A 45 14.30 7.18 -23.25
N THR A 46 13.28 7.29 -22.40
CA THR A 46 11.89 7.37 -22.85
C THR A 46 11.64 8.70 -23.56
N GLY A 47 10.51 8.83 -24.28
CA GLY A 47 10.12 10.13 -24.87
C GLY A 47 9.94 11.27 -23.85
N LYS A 48 9.85 10.93 -22.55
CA LYS A 48 9.82 11.90 -21.44
C LYS A 48 11.19 12.08 -20.75
N GLY A 49 12.26 11.51 -21.30
CA GLY A 49 13.63 11.65 -20.81
C GLY A 49 14.02 10.71 -19.65
N ASP A 50 13.18 9.75 -19.26
CA ASP A 50 13.54 8.82 -18.18
C ASP A 50 14.61 7.83 -18.69
N PRO A 51 15.71 7.60 -17.94
CA PRO A 51 16.72 6.62 -18.32
C PRO A 51 16.12 5.22 -18.46
N ARG A 52 16.43 4.54 -19.55
CA ARG A 52 16.07 3.14 -19.78
C ARG A 52 17.29 2.26 -19.58
N HIS A 53 17.07 1.09 -19.03
CA HIS A 53 18.09 0.08 -18.78
C HIS A 53 17.65 -1.24 -19.38
N GLN A 54 18.61 -2.03 -19.82
CA GLN A 54 18.39 -3.39 -20.29
C GLN A 54 19.17 -4.36 -19.40
N CYS A 55 18.47 -5.39 -18.93
CA CYS A 55 19.08 -6.50 -18.22
C CYS A 55 19.93 -7.34 -19.19
N LYS A 56 21.21 -7.57 -18.88
CA LYS A 56 22.07 -8.44 -19.70
C LYS A 56 21.71 -9.93 -19.59
N GLY A 57 21.07 -10.35 -18.49
CA GLY A 57 20.72 -11.75 -18.24
C GLY A 57 19.49 -12.24 -19.00
N CYS A 58 18.48 -11.39 -19.23
CA CYS A 58 17.24 -11.78 -19.91
C CYS A 58 16.81 -10.83 -21.03
N GLY A 59 17.57 -9.77 -21.31
CA GLY A 59 17.25 -8.78 -22.35
C GLY A 59 16.07 -7.85 -22.02
N ALA A 60 15.38 -8.04 -20.89
CA ALA A 60 14.25 -7.20 -20.50
C ALA A 60 14.67 -5.73 -20.32
N THR A 61 13.85 -4.82 -20.83
CA THR A 61 14.07 -3.37 -20.66
C THR A 61 13.13 -2.79 -19.61
N PHE A 62 13.64 -1.86 -18.82
CA PHE A 62 12.88 -1.12 -17.82
C PHE A 62 13.35 0.33 -17.78
N SER A 63 12.68 1.19 -17.01
CA SER A 63 13.02 2.62 -16.92
C SER A 63 13.14 3.03 -15.46
N SER A 64 14.25 3.65 -15.09
CA SER A 64 14.52 4.14 -13.72
C SER A 64 14.03 5.60 -13.56
N GLY A 65 12.77 5.85 -13.90
CA GLY A 65 12.14 7.17 -13.72
C GLY A 65 11.49 7.27 -12.35
N ALA A 66 11.63 8.42 -11.67
CA ALA A 66 10.87 8.69 -10.45
C ALA A 66 9.37 8.62 -10.77
N ALA A 67 8.61 7.81 -10.02
CA ALA A 67 7.17 7.67 -10.22
C ALA A 67 6.45 9.04 -10.21
N THR A 68 6.93 9.94 -9.35
CA THR A 68 6.45 11.32 -9.19
C THR A 68 6.65 12.20 -10.41
N ARG A 69 7.68 11.97 -11.24
CA ARG A 69 7.95 12.77 -12.45
C ARG A 69 6.88 12.59 -13.54
N ARG A 70 6.09 11.51 -13.47
CA ARG A 70 4.91 11.29 -14.32
C ARG A 70 3.67 12.05 -13.84
N HIS A 71 3.67 12.53 -12.60
CA HIS A 71 2.56 13.29 -12.04
C HIS A 71 2.74 14.75 -12.46
N LYS A 72 2.05 15.14 -13.54
CA LYS A 72 2.12 16.51 -14.06
C LYS A 72 1.60 17.59 -13.08
N ARG A 73 0.87 17.17 -12.04
CA ARG A 73 0.28 18.02 -10.98
C ARG A 73 0.22 17.26 -9.66
N THR A 74 1.12 17.59 -8.74
CA THR A 74 1.24 17.00 -7.39
C THR A 74 0.38 17.75 -6.38
N ASP A 75 0.21 19.06 -6.55
CA ASP A 75 -0.66 19.98 -5.79
C ASP A 75 -2.02 19.36 -5.44
N ARG A 76 -2.77 18.91 -6.45
CA ARG A 76 -4.12 18.34 -6.24
C ARG A 76 -4.14 17.03 -5.45
N THR A 77 -3.01 16.33 -5.34
CA THR A 77 -2.97 15.05 -4.60
C THR A 77 -3.04 15.31 -3.10
N GLY A 78 -2.40 16.38 -2.63
CA GLY A 78 -2.47 16.81 -1.23
C GLY A 78 -3.88 17.27 -0.85
N ASP A 79 -4.51 18.09 -1.71
CA ASP A 79 -5.88 18.56 -1.48
C ASP A 79 -6.89 17.41 -1.46
N ILE A 80 -6.78 16.46 -2.40
CA ILE A 80 -7.63 15.27 -2.41
C ILE A 80 -7.43 14.45 -1.13
N LEU A 81 -6.19 14.23 -0.69
CA LEU A 81 -5.92 13.53 0.57
C LEU A 81 -6.57 14.24 1.77
N LEU A 82 -6.38 15.55 1.89
CA LEU A 82 -6.95 16.34 2.98
C LEU A 82 -8.47 16.27 3.00
N ASN A 83 -9.11 16.40 1.83
CA ASN A 83 -10.56 16.27 1.71
C ASN A 83 -11.07 14.87 2.10
N LEU A 84 -10.35 13.81 1.72
CA LEU A 84 -10.69 12.44 2.10
C LEU A 84 -10.60 12.25 3.63
N VAL A 85 -9.53 12.73 4.27
CA VAL A 85 -9.35 12.65 5.73
C VAL A 85 -10.41 13.45 6.47
N ASN A 86 -10.83 14.58 5.91
CA ASN A 86 -11.90 15.44 6.45
C ASN A 86 -13.32 14.93 6.13
N LYS A 87 -13.46 13.69 5.64
CA LYS A 87 -14.76 13.04 5.35
C LYS A 87 -15.62 13.82 4.34
N VAL A 88 -15.00 14.58 3.44
CA VAL A 88 -15.74 15.30 2.38
C VAL A 88 -16.32 14.26 1.41
N PRO A 89 -17.62 14.36 1.03
CA PRO A 89 -18.22 13.44 0.07
C PRO A 89 -17.48 13.44 -1.27
N LEU A 90 -17.30 12.27 -1.89
CA LEU A 90 -16.53 12.12 -3.14
C LEU A 90 -17.03 13.04 -4.28
N SER A 91 -18.35 13.26 -4.37
CA SER A 91 -18.93 14.22 -5.32
C SER A 91 -18.43 15.63 -5.08
N ARG A 92 -18.37 16.07 -3.81
CA ARG A 92 -17.86 17.37 -3.43
C ARG A 92 -16.35 17.50 -3.69
N ILE A 93 -15.59 16.42 -3.51
CA ILE A 93 -14.16 16.37 -3.86
C ILE A 93 -13.97 16.57 -5.38
N CYS A 94 -14.80 15.93 -6.22
CA CYS A 94 -14.79 16.13 -7.67
C CYS A 94 -14.98 17.60 -8.04
N GLU A 95 -15.98 18.26 -7.43
CA GLU A 95 -16.28 19.68 -7.65
C GLU A 95 -15.13 20.60 -7.24
N ILE A 96 -14.63 20.46 -6.01
CA ILE A 96 -13.56 21.31 -5.45
C ILE A 96 -12.29 21.23 -6.30
N ASN A 97 -11.94 20.03 -6.75
CA ASN A 97 -10.64 19.78 -7.40
C ASN A 97 -10.73 19.75 -8.94
N GLY A 98 -11.94 19.87 -9.50
CA GLY A 98 -12.19 19.76 -10.94
C GLY A 98 -11.69 18.43 -11.52
N VAL A 99 -12.03 17.31 -10.86
CA VAL A 99 -11.61 15.96 -11.24
C VAL A 99 -12.81 15.01 -11.34
N THR A 100 -12.63 13.92 -12.07
CA THR A 100 -13.66 12.87 -12.22
C THR A 100 -13.47 11.76 -11.18
N PHE A 101 -14.51 10.97 -10.92
CA PHE A 101 -14.44 9.82 -10.01
C PHE A 101 -13.28 8.85 -10.33
N PRO A 102 -13.04 8.42 -11.60
CA PRO A 102 -11.89 7.58 -11.93
C PRO A 102 -10.55 8.20 -11.54
N GLN A 103 -10.42 9.53 -11.68
CA GLN A 103 -9.20 10.23 -11.28
C GLN A 103 -9.04 10.23 -9.76
N ILE A 104 -10.13 10.41 -8.99
CA ILE A 104 -10.09 10.28 -7.53
C ILE A 104 -9.63 8.88 -7.13
N TYR A 105 -10.22 7.82 -7.68
CA TYR A 105 -9.81 6.45 -7.35
C TYR A 105 -8.34 6.18 -7.70
N ALA A 106 -7.87 6.64 -8.86
CA ALA A 106 -6.45 6.54 -9.21
C ALA A 106 -5.53 7.30 -8.23
N LYS A 107 -6.02 8.41 -7.65
CA LYS A 107 -5.31 9.15 -6.59
C LYS A 107 -5.34 8.42 -5.26
N VAL A 108 -6.47 7.80 -4.89
CA VAL A 108 -6.59 6.94 -3.71
C VAL A 108 -5.58 5.80 -3.79
N ASP A 109 -5.47 5.11 -4.93
CA ASP A 109 -4.48 4.05 -5.13
C ASP A 109 -3.04 4.54 -4.95
N PHE A 110 -2.74 5.73 -5.46
CA PHE A 110 -1.43 6.33 -5.32
C PHE A 110 -1.14 6.69 -3.86
N ILE A 111 -2.07 7.38 -3.19
CA ILE A 111 -1.99 7.76 -1.78
C ILE A 111 -1.79 6.52 -0.91
N TYR A 112 -2.58 5.47 -1.15
CA TYR A 112 -2.44 4.19 -0.46
C TYR A 112 -1.02 3.64 -0.55
N ARG A 113 -0.43 3.61 -1.75
CA ARG A 113 0.97 3.18 -1.92
C ARG A 113 1.96 4.06 -1.17
N GLN A 114 1.71 5.37 -1.07
CA GLN A 114 2.57 6.26 -0.27
C GLN A 114 2.42 5.98 1.22
N CYS A 115 1.20 5.79 1.73
CA CYS A 115 0.95 5.38 3.12
C CYS A 115 1.66 4.07 3.46
N LEU A 116 1.63 3.09 2.54
CA LEU A 116 2.37 1.84 2.71
C LEU A 116 3.89 2.05 2.75
N ALA A 117 4.44 2.92 1.91
CA ALA A 117 5.87 3.21 1.92
C ALA A 117 6.30 3.87 3.24
N VAL A 118 5.51 4.82 3.75
CA VAL A 118 5.74 5.47 5.04
C VAL A 118 5.62 4.46 6.20
N ALA A 119 4.59 3.60 6.18
CA ALA A 119 4.42 2.56 7.18
C ALA A 119 5.61 1.58 7.17
N ALA A 120 6.04 1.11 6.00
CA ALA A 120 7.16 0.19 5.86
C ALA A 120 8.49 0.78 6.34
N ASP A 121 8.73 2.07 6.07
CA ASP A 121 9.90 2.78 6.58
C ASP A 121 9.86 2.88 8.11
N ARG A 122 8.71 3.27 8.67
CA ARG A 122 8.50 3.36 10.12
C ARG A 122 8.65 2.00 10.81
N GLU A 123 8.15 0.93 10.21
CA GLU A 123 8.24 -0.45 10.70
C GLU A 123 9.68 -0.99 10.77
N THR A 124 10.65 -0.37 10.09
CA THR A 124 12.07 -0.77 10.24
C THR A 124 12.57 -0.63 11.68
N ALA A 125 11.98 0.28 12.45
CA ALA A 125 12.29 0.49 13.86
C ALA A 125 11.58 -0.51 14.80
N LEU A 126 10.59 -1.27 14.31
CA LEU A 126 9.74 -2.14 15.13
C LEU A 126 10.53 -3.16 15.98
N PRO A 127 11.52 -3.91 15.43
CA PRO A 127 12.23 -4.92 16.22
C PRO A 127 13.00 -4.34 17.40
N ARG A 128 13.61 -3.16 17.20
CA ARG A 128 14.29 -2.42 18.27
C ARG A 128 13.32 -1.79 19.25
N SER A 129 12.15 -1.37 18.77
CA SER A 129 11.15 -0.67 19.58
C SER A 129 10.40 -1.62 20.54
N LEU A 130 10.41 -2.92 20.25
CA LEU A 130 9.82 -3.98 21.07
C LEU A 130 10.89 -4.91 21.69
N SER A 131 12.18 -4.54 21.65
CA SER A 131 13.23 -5.35 22.26
C SER A 131 13.43 -4.99 23.73
N GLY A 132 12.93 -5.84 24.62
CA GLY A 132 13.15 -5.77 26.06
C GLY A 132 12.30 -4.72 26.79
N GLY A 133 12.19 -4.90 28.11
CA GLY A 133 11.39 -4.05 28.99
C GLY A 133 9.92 -4.48 29.10
N ASP A 134 9.19 -3.78 29.96
CA ASP A 134 7.74 -3.97 30.10
C ASP A 134 7.00 -3.20 29.00
N HIS A 135 6.09 -3.87 28.34
CA HIS A 135 5.31 -3.31 27.23
C HIS A 135 3.87 -3.09 27.66
N LEU A 136 3.38 -1.86 27.49
CA LEU A 136 1.98 -1.52 27.71
C LEU A 136 1.24 -1.48 26.38
N PHE A 137 0.11 -2.17 26.32
CA PHE A 137 -0.75 -2.23 25.15
C PHE A 137 -2.13 -1.68 25.47
N ALA A 138 -2.71 -0.96 24.52
CA ALA A 138 -4.09 -0.53 24.54
C ALA A 138 -4.86 -1.25 23.43
N THR A 139 -6.05 -1.73 23.73
CA THR A 139 -6.94 -2.36 22.75
C THR A 139 -8.22 -1.55 22.66
N ASP A 140 -8.64 -1.25 21.44
CA ASP A 140 -9.90 -0.59 21.14
C ASP A 140 -10.71 -1.42 20.12
N ALA A 141 -12.03 -1.26 20.15
CA ALA A 141 -12.95 -1.97 19.28
C ALA A 141 -13.95 -1.00 18.64
N GLN A 142 -14.07 -1.08 17.32
CA GLN A 142 -14.95 -0.26 16.52
C GLN A 142 -15.90 -1.13 15.70
N THR A 143 -17.19 -0.81 15.73
CA THR A 143 -18.18 -1.42 14.82
C THR A 143 -18.22 -0.64 13.51
N ILE A 144 -17.78 -1.27 12.43
CA ILE A 144 -17.83 -0.75 11.07
C ILE A 144 -19.11 -1.23 10.40
N LEU A 145 -19.95 -0.29 9.98
CA LEU A 145 -21.20 -0.59 9.28
C LEU A 145 -20.94 -0.75 7.78
N LEU A 146 -21.05 -1.97 7.26
CA LEU A 146 -20.84 -2.29 5.86
C LEU A 146 -22.15 -2.46 5.11
N ASN A 147 -22.28 -1.78 3.97
CA ASN A 147 -23.36 -2.05 3.03
C ASN A 147 -22.98 -3.27 2.19
N TRP A 148 -23.40 -4.46 2.63
CA TRP A 148 -23.09 -5.72 1.95
C TRP A 148 -24.20 -6.09 0.96
N PRO A 149 -23.93 -6.10 -0.36
CA PRO A 149 -24.97 -6.41 -1.35
C PRO A 149 -25.18 -7.93 -1.43
N VAL A 150 -26.13 -8.47 -0.67
CA VAL A 150 -26.66 -9.82 -0.93
C VAL A 150 -27.75 -9.72 -1.99
N ARG A 151 -27.75 -10.62 -2.98
CA ARG A 151 -28.88 -10.74 -3.94
C ARG A 151 -30.18 -10.93 -3.14
N GLY A 152 -31.08 -9.94 -3.21
CA GLY A 152 -32.40 -9.99 -2.56
C GLY A 152 -32.51 -9.34 -1.18
N ARG A 153 -31.41 -8.88 -0.55
CA ARG A 153 -31.46 -8.13 0.73
C ARG A 153 -30.39 -7.05 0.74
N ARG A 154 -30.81 -5.78 0.72
CA ARG A 154 -29.95 -4.64 1.09
C ARG A 154 -30.00 -4.51 2.60
N GLY A 155 -28.88 -4.72 3.27
CA GLY A 155 -28.75 -4.58 4.71
C GLY A 155 -27.38 -4.04 5.07
N THR A 156 -27.35 -3.24 6.13
CA THR A 156 -26.12 -2.81 6.77
C THR A 156 -25.69 -3.92 7.73
N LEU A 157 -24.49 -4.47 7.54
CA LEU A 157 -23.93 -5.50 8.39
C LEU A 157 -22.90 -4.86 9.33
N PRO A 158 -23.05 -5.00 10.66
CA PRO A 158 -22.01 -4.58 11.58
C PRO A 158 -20.83 -5.56 11.49
N LEU A 159 -19.63 -5.01 11.29
CA LEU A 159 -18.35 -5.70 11.34
C LEU A 159 -17.58 -5.16 12.55
N LEU A 160 -17.28 -6.01 13.52
CA LEU A 160 -16.47 -5.65 14.67
C LEU A 160 -14.99 -5.67 14.28
N HIS A 161 -14.34 -4.51 14.36
CA HIS A 161 -12.91 -4.34 14.15
C HIS A 161 -12.23 -4.07 15.49
N MET A 162 -11.29 -4.92 15.87
CA MET A 162 -10.53 -4.79 17.11
C MET A 162 -9.07 -4.51 16.78
N SER A 163 -8.49 -3.48 17.41
CA SER A 163 -7.11 -3.09 17.21
C SER A 163 -6.37 -2.97 18.52
N THR A 164 -5.16 -3.52 18.58
CA THR A 164 -4.26 -3.42 19.72
C THR A 164 -3.01 -2.66 19.32
N VAL A 165 -2.64 -1.67 20.12
CA VAL A 165 -1.55 -0.73 19.87
C VAL A 165 -0.56 -0.76 21.04
N HIS A 166 0.73 -0.72 20.75
CA HIS A 166 1.77 -0.54 21.77
C HIS A 166 1.88 0.95 22.17
N ASN A 167 1.67 1.27 23.44
CA ASN A 167 1.53 2.65 23.91
C ASN A 167 2.79 3.50 23.70
N GLY A 168 3.99 2.94 23.91
CA GLY A 168 5.23 3.69 23.78
C GLY A 168 5.60 4.07 22.34
N THR A 169 5.20 3.26 21.37
CA THR A 169 5.69 3.36 19.97
C THR A 169 4.59 3.67 18.97
N GLN A 170 3.33 3.53 19.40
CA GLN A 170 2.13 3.69 18.59
C GLN A 170 2.05 2.70 17.41
N PHE A 171 2.77 1.58 17.50
CA PHE A 171 2.65 0.50 16.53
C PHE A 171 1.37 -0.31 16.79
N VAL A 172 0.56 -0.48 15.75
CA VAL A 172 -0.55 -1.43 15.75
C VAL A 172 0.04 -2.84 15.66
N VAL A 173 -0.16 -3.66 16.69
CA VAL A 173 0.40 -5.03 16.78
C VAL A 173 -0.63 -6.11 16.46
N ALA A 174 -1.91 -5.79 16.55
CA ALA A 174 -3.01 -6.64 16.10
C ALA A 174 -4.14 -5.76 15.55
N SER A 175 -4.75 -6.20 14.46
CA SER A 175 -5.94 -5.59 13.88
C SER A 175 -6.77 -6.70 13.26
N THR A 176 -7.84 -7.10 13.92
CA THR A 176 -8.68 -8.25 13.54
C THR A 176 -10.10 -7.81 13.29
N VAL A 177 -10.78 -8.47 12.35
CA VAL A 177 -12.22 -8.31 12.11
C VAL A 177 -12.93 -9.61 12.48
N ASP A 178 -14.17 -9.54 12.92
CA ASP A 178 -15.05 -10.69 13.20
C ASP A 178 -15.59 -11.36 11.92
N TYR A 179 -14.73 -11.50 10.92
CA TYR A 179 -15.02 -12.17 9.65
C TYR A 179 -14.01 -13.29 9.42
N ASP A 180 -14.54 -14.49 9.22
CA ASP A 180 -13.77 -15.68 8.87
C ASP A 180 -14.07 -16.04 7.39
N PRO A 181 -13.08 -15.91 6.48
CA PRO A 181 -13.27 -16.25 5.07
C PRO A 181 -13.41 -17.76 4.82
N ASP A 182 -12.94 -18.60 5.74
CA ASP A 182 -12.98 -20.06 5.61
C ASP A 182 -14.30 -20.64 6.12
N VAL A 183 -15.09 -19.86 6.86
CA VAL A 183 -16.43 -20.24 7.32
C VAL A 183 -17.46 -19.80 6.27
N PRO A 184 -18.13 -20.75 5.58
CA PRO A 184 -19.18 -20.39 4.64
C PRO A 184 -20.31 -19.67 5.38
N PRO A 185 -20.95 -18.65 4.77
CA PRO A 185 -22.05 -17.95 5.40
C PRO A 185 -23.12 -18.97 5.75
N ARG A 186 -23.41 -19.14 7.06
CA ARG A 186 -24.52 -19.98 7.49
C ARG A 186 -25.77 -19.44 6.81
N ARG A 187 -26.53 -20.30 6.14
CA ARG A 187 -27.86 -19.97 5.63
C ARG A 187 -28.71 -19.61 6.86
N CYS A 188 -28.78 -18.33 7.20
CA CYS A 188 -29.78 -17.84 8.13
C CYS A 188 -31.13 -18.06 7.43
N GLY A 189 -31.89 -19.04 7.92
CA GLY A 189 -33.29 -19.25 7.56
C GLY A 189 -34.17 -18.11 8.05
#